data_AF-T0Y7S9-F1
#
_entry.id   AF-T0Y7S9-F1
#
_cell.length_a   1.000
_cell.length_b   1.000
_cell.length_c   1.000
_cell.angle_alpha   90.00
_cell.angle_beta   90.00
_cell.angle_gamma   90.00
#
_symmetry.space_group_name_H-M   'P 1'
#
loop_
_entity.id
_entity.type
_entity.pdbx_description
1 polymer ?
#
loop_
_entity_poly.entity_id
_entity_poly.type
_entity_poly.pdbx_seq_one_letter_code
_entity_poly.pdbx_strand_id
1 'polypeptide(L)' 'PLVTLFGMELGGLLSGAAFTEMVFGWPGMGRLMLHAVMTRDLYLVMGGLLMGAVLLLLGNLLADGLLYLLDPRVREPS' A
#
# COMPACT_ATOMS: atom_id res chain seq x y z
N PRO A 1 -16.84 -0.94 9.63
CA PRO A 1 -15.61 -1.32 10.34
C PRO A 1 -14.37 -0.79 9.59
N LEU A 2 -13.46 -0.09 10.29
CA LEU A 2 -12.25 0.52 9.71
C LEU A 2 -11.44 -0.47 8.84
N VAL A 3 -11.39 -1.73 9.28
CA VAL A 3 -10.71 -2.85 8.60
C VAL A 3 -11.27 -3.11 7.20
N THR A 4 -12.59 -3.02 7.01
CA THR A 4 -13.23 -3.23 5.70
C THR A 4 -12.89 -2.11 4.72
N LEU A 5 -12.87 -0.87 5.22
CA LEU A 5 -12.51 0.31 4.43
C LEU A 5 -11.05 0.25 3.98
N PHE A 6 -10.16 -0.16 4.88
CA PHE A 6 -8.74 -0.36 4.58
C PHE A 6 -8.50 -1.47 3.55
N GLY A 7 -9.25 -2.58 3.64
CA GLY A 7 -9.18 -3.65 2.65
C GLY A 7 -9.61 -3.20 1.25
N MET A 8 -10.60 -2.31 1.16
CA MET A 8 -11.02 -1.72 -0.12
C MET A 8 -9.97 -0.78 -0.71
N GLU A 9 -9.40 0.11 0.09
CA GLU A 9 -8.33 1.04 -0.33
C GLU A 9 -7.09 0.27 -0.84
N LEU A 10 -6.65 -0.75 -0.08
CA LEU A 10 -5.56 -1.63 -0.50
C LEU A 10 -5.87 -2.37 -1.79
N GLY A 11 -7.10 -2.87 -1.94
CA GLY A 11 -7.55 -3.51 -3.18
C GLY A 11 -7.48 -2.56 -4.38
N GLY A 12 -7.87 -1.29 -4.19
CA GLY A 12 -7.78 -0.24 -5.20
C GLY A 12 -6.34 0.05 -5.62
N LEU A 13 -5.43 0.23 -4.67
CA LEU A 13 -4.01 0.49 -4.92
C LEU A 13 -3.33 -0.69 -5.63
N LEU A 14 -3.59 -1.91 -5.17
CA LEU A 14 -3.04 -3.13 -5.76
C LEU A 14 -3.56 -3.34 -7.18
N SER A 15 -4.84 -3.05 -7.42
CA SER A 15 -5.45 -3.11 -8.75
C SER A 15 -4.82 -2.07 -9.70
N GLY A 16 -4.61 -0.84 -9.24
CA GLY A 16 -3.91 0.20 -9.99
C GLY A 16 -2.47 -0.19 -10.33
N ALA A 17 -1.73 -0.77 -9.37
CA ALA A 17 -0.38 -1.28 -9.58
C ALA A 17 -0.33 -2.47 -10.55
N ALA A 18 -1.27 -3.42 -10.43
CA ALA A 18 -1.37 -4.54 -11.37
C ALA A 18 -1.71 -4.06 -12.79
N PHE A 19 -2.55 -3.03 -12.92
CA PHE A 19 -2.89 -2.44 -14.21
C PHE A 19 -1.67 -1.81 -14.88
N THR A 20 -0.88 -1.01 -14.15
CA THR A 20 0.37 -0.44 -14.69
C THR A 20 1.39 -1.53 -15.02
N GLU A 21 1.52 -2.57 -14.21
CA GLU A 21 2.38 -3.74 -14.50
C GLU A 21 1.97 -4.47 -15.79
N MET A 22 0.66 -4.68 -16.01
CA MET A 22 0.16 -5.32 -17.24
C MET A 22 0.40 -4.45 -18.48
N VAL A 23 0.17 -3.14 -18.38
CA VAL A 23 0.32 -2.21 -19.51
C VAL A 23 1.78 -2.05 -19.92
N PHE A 24 2.70 -1.94 -18.94
CA PHE A 24 4.13 -1.77 -19.21
C PHE A 24 4.91 -3.08 -19.30
N GLY A 25 4.27 -4.23 -19.08
CA GLY A 25 4.91 -5.55 -19.10
C GLY A 25 5.95 -5.77 -17.99
N TRP A 26 5.90 -4.98 -16.92
CA TRP A 26 6.86 -5.06 -15.82
C TRP A 26 6.45 -6.13 -14.80
N PRO A 27 7.38 -7.03 -14.42
CA PRO A 27 7.11 -8.01 -13.38
C PRO A 27 7.10 -7.32 -12.01
N GLY A 28 5.92 -7.12 -11.44
CA GLY A 28 5.76 -6.53 -10.12
C GLY A 28 4.88 -7.33 -9.17
N MET A 29 4.64 -6.74 -8.00
CA MET A 29 3.93 -7.39 -6.89
C MET A 29 2.41 -7.43 -7.08
N GLY A 30 1.82 -6.51 -7.86
CA GLY A 30 0.39 -6.46 -8.11
C GLY A 30 -0.12 -7.72 -8.82
N ARG A 31 0.59 -8.14 -9.87
CA ARG A 31 0.29 -9.38 -10.60
C ARG A 31 0.55 -10.62 -9.76
N LEU A 32 1.62 -10.63 -8.94
CA LEU A 32 1.95 -11.74 -8.05
C LEU A 32 0.87 -11.94 -6.96
N MET A 33 0.39 -10.86 -6.35
CA MET A 33 -0.68 -10.94 -5.36
C MET A 33 -2.00 -11.38 -5.97
N LEU A 34 -2.37 -10.88 -7.15
CA LEU A 34 -3.55 -11.35 -7.87
C LEU A 34 -3.47 -12.85 -8.14
N HIS A 35 -2.32 -13.33 -8.61
CA HIS A 35 -2.09 -14.75 -8.80
C HIS A 35 -2.22 -15.51 -7.47
N ALA A 36 -1.57 -15.06 -6.40
CA ALA A 36 -1.63 -15.69 -5.07
C ALA A 36 -3.07 -15.86 -4.55
N VAL A 37 -3.91 -14.84 -4.71
CA VAL A 37 -5.33 -14.89 -4.32
C VAL A 37 -6.08 -15.92 -5.16
N MET A 38 -5.86 -15.95 -6.48
CA MET A 38 -6.52 -16.88 -7.39
C MET A 38 -6.08 -18.33 -7.14
N THR A 39 -4.80 -18.57 -6.84
CA THR A 39 -4.30 -19.90 -6.48
C THR A 39 -4.57 -20.27 -5.01
N ARG A 40 -5.19 -19.38 -4.23
CA ARG A 40 -5.38 -19.52 -2.78
C ARG A 40 -4.09 -19.81 -2.02
N ASP A 41 -2.97 -19.24 -2.48
CA ASP A 41 -1.70 -19.29 -1.77
C ASP A 41 -1.74 -18.31 -0.59
N LEU A 42 -2.22 -18.80 0.55
CA LEU A 42 -2.40 -17.99 1.75
C LEU A 42 -1.09 -17.44 2.30
N TYR A 43 0.05 -18.12 2.09
CA TYR A 43 1.35 -17.66 2.56
C TYR A 43 1.81 -16.45 1.76
N LEU A 44 1.71 -16.52 0.43
CA LEU A 44 2.08 -15.41 -0.44
C LEU A 44 1.12 -14.21 -0.27
N VAL A 45 -0.18 -14.47 -0.06
CA VAL A 45 -1.16 -13.42 0.27
C VAL A 45 -0.83 -12.72 1.59
N MET A 46 -0.54 -13.49 2.64
CA MET A 46 -0.19 -12.93 3.94
C MET A 46 1.14 -12.15 3.88
N GLY A 47 2.13 -12.66 3.13
CA GLY A 47 3.38 -11.95 2.89
C GLY A 47 3.18 -10.61 2.18
N GLY A 48 2.32 -10.57 1.15
CA GLY A 48 1.98 -9.33 0.46
C GLY A 48 1.19 -8.34 1.33
N LEU A 49 0.29 -8.84 2.20
CA LEU A 49 -0.41 -8.02 3.20
C LEU A 49 0.55 -7.37 4.20
N LEU A 50 1.50 -8.14 4.74
CA LEU A 50 2.52 -7.62 5.66
C LEU A 50 3.41 -6.59 4.96
N MET A 51 3.85 -6.87 3.73
CA MET A 51 4.63 -5.95 2.92
C MET A 51 3.85 -4.65 2.68
N GLY A 52 2.58 -4.74 2.31
CA GLY A 52 1.67 -3.61 2.13
C GLY A 52 1.55 -2.78 3.41
N ALA A 53 1.37 -3.43 4.56
CA ALA A 53 1.30 -2.74 5.86
C ALA A 53 2.60 -1.99 6.20
N VAL A 54 3.77 -2.59 5.92
CA VAL A 54 5.08 -1.92 6.10
C VAL A 54 5.21 -0.72 5.18
N LEU A 55 4.87 -0.85 3.90
CA LEU A 55 4.88 0.28 2.96
C LEU A 55 3.94 1.39 3.40
N LEU A 56 2.79 1.05 3.95
CA LEU A 56 1.81 2.03 4.43
C LEU A 56 2.31 2.76 5.66
N LEU A 57 2.96 2.06 6.60
CA LEU A 57 3.66 2.67 7.73
C LEU A 57 4.77 3.62 7.27
N LEU A 58 5.58 3.19 6.29
CA LEU A 58 6.63 4.03 5.71
C LEU A 58 6.05 5.25 4.99
N GLY A 59 4.97 5.07 4.22
CA GLY A 59 4.27 6.14 3.53
C GLY A 59 3.69 7.17 4.50
N ASN A 60 3.08 6.72 5.59
CA ASN A 60 2.62 7.61 6.66
C ASN A 60 3.78 8.34 7.33
N LEU A 61 4.88 7.64 7.66
CA LEU A 61 6.04 8.28 8.28
C LEU A 61 6.66 9.35 7.36
N LEU A 62 6.73 9.06 6.05
CA LEU A 62 7.17 10.03 5.04
C LEU A 62 6.21 11.22 4.95
N ALA A 63 4.90 10.97 4.98
CA ALA A 63 3.89 12.03 4.96
C ALA A 63 4.00 12.91 6.21
N ASP A 64 4.14 12.33 7.40
CA ASP A 64 4.35 13.04 8.66
C ASP A 64 5.64 13.87 8.63
N GLY A 65 6.73 13.29 8.12
CA GLY A 65 8.00 14.00 7.96
C GLY A 65 7.93 15.14 6.93
N LEU A 66 7.19 14.93 5.84
CA LEU A 66 6.99 15.95 4.81
C LEU A 66 6.09 17.08 5.31
N LEU A 67 5.04 16.75 6.07
CA LEU A 67 4.19 17.72 6.78
C LEU A 67 5.01 18.51 7.81
N TYR A 68 5.88 17.85 8.57
CA TYR A 68 6.80 18.53 9.50
C TYR A 68 7.74 19.52 8.79
N LEU A 69 8.18 19.19 7.57
CA LEU A 69 9.08 20.04 6.79
C LEU A 69 8.35 21.20 6.09
N LEU A 70 7.16 20.93 5.52
CA LEU A 70 6.38 21.88 4.74
C LEU A 70 5.50 22.79 5.59
N ASP A 71 5.07 22.35 6.78
CA ASP A 71 4.13 23.08 7.61
C ASP A 71 4.82 23.71 8.84
N PRO A 72 5.23 24.99 8.78
CA PRO A 72 5.85 25.68 9.91
C PRO A 72 4.89 25.92 11.09
N ARG A 73 3.57 25.69 10.94
CA ARG A 73 2.58 25.87 12.01
C ARG A 73 2.62 24.78 13.10
N VAL A 74 3.18 23.59 12.81
CA VAL A 74 3.34 22.53 13.82
C VAL A 74 4.47 22.87 14.82
N ARG A 75 5.24 23.94 14.57
CA ARG A 75 6.39 24.34 15.41
C ARG A 75 6.02 25.11 16.68
N GLU A 76 4.81 25.66 16.80
CA GLU A 76 4.45 26.47 17.95
C GLU A 76 3.15 25.96 18.60
N PRO A 77 3.24 25.21 19.71
CA PRO A 77 2.14 25.09 20.64
C PRO A 77 2.03 26.44 21.36
N SER A 78 1.09 27.29 20.95
CA SER A 78 0.67 28.47 21.72
C SER A 78 -0.37 28.09 22.77
#